data_AF-A0A8T4SVI6-F1
#
_entry.id   AF-A0A8T4SVI6-F1
#
_cell.length_a   1.000
_cell.length_b   1.000
_cell.length_c   1.000
_cell.angle_alpha   90.00
_cell.angle_beta   90.00
_cell.angle_gamma   90.00
#
_symmetry.space_group_name_H-M   'P 1'
#
loop_
_entity.id
_entity.type
_entity.pdbx_description
1 polymer ?
#
loop_
_entity_poly.entity_id
_entity_poly.type
_entity_poly.pdbx_seq_one_letter_code
_entity_poly.pdbx_strand_id
1 'polypeptide(L)'
;MFIYDPRSGNGMKALVMVLFVGLLLTGCSPQLSCTKEALVCPDGTTVGRNSSLNCEFNPCPEVQRCTEEAKLCPDGSAVGRNAANNCEFDPCPGFCGSSTNAACTTDADCMTGGCSGQVCQGANEDPVITTCEARECYDDVAYGVSCGCVEEKCAWNLPQSL
;
A
#
# COMPACT_ATOMS: atom_id res chain seq x y z
N MET A 1 -56.08 13.47 58.71
CA MET A 1 -57.54 13.63 58.69
C MET A 1 -57.86 14.99 58.08
N PHE A 2 -58.23 15.01 56.79
CA PHE A 2 -59.01 16.01 56.03
C PHE A 2 -59.25 15.29 54.68
N ILE A 3 -60.25 14.41 54.62
CA ILE A 3 -61.59 14.67 54.05
C ILE A 3 -61.51 15.43 52.72
N TYR A 4 -61.73 14.71 51.61
CA TYR A 4 -62.68 15.13 50.57
C TYR A 4 -63.31 13.88 49.91
N ASP A 5 -64.64 13.94 49.85
CA ASP A 5 -65.65 12.96 49.41
C ASP A 5 -65.84 13.03 47.87
N PRO A 6 -66.34 11.97 47.19
CA PRO A 6 -66.33 11.82 45.75
C PRO A 6 -67.64 12.30 45.13
N ARG A 7 -67.59 13.15 44.09
CA ARG A 7 -68.69 13.27 43.12
C ARG A 7 -68.21 13.56 41.71
N SER A 8 -68.62 12.67 40.82
CA SER A 8 -69.25 13.00 39.53
C SER A 8 -68.42 13.81 38.53
N GLY A 9 -67.82 13.10 37.57
CA GLY A 9 -67.18 13.69 36.40
C GLY A 9 -66.65 12.64 35.44
N ASN A 10 -67.56 11.83 34.90
CA ASN A 10 -67.28 10.85 33.85
C ASN A 10 -66.87 11.60 32.57
N GLY A 11 -65.58 11.66 32.24
CA GLY A 11 -65.13 12.36 31.03
C GLY A 11 -63.62 12.47 30.78
N MET A 12 -62.77 12.18 31.76
CA MET A 12 -61.31 12.34 31.61
C MET A 12 -60.47 11.16 32.11
N LYS A 13 -61.09 10.01 32.40
CA LYS A 13 -60.38 8.76 32.75
C LYS A 13 -60.14 7.84 31.54
N ALA A 14 -60.95 7.96 30.49
CA ALA A 14 -60.79 7.17 29.27
C ALA A 14 -59.58 7.63 28.44
N LEU A 15 -59.30 8.94 28.38
CA LEU A 15 -58.20 9.47 27.55
C LEU A 15 -56.80 9.09 28.09
N VAL A 16 -56.64 9.02 29.43
CA VAL A 16 -55.36 8.66 30.07
C VAL A 16 -55.08 7.14 29.98
N MET A 17 -56.12 6.31 30.05
CA MET A 17 -55.98 4.85 29.89
C MET A 17 -55.73 4.41 28.44
N VAL A 18 -56.27 5.11 27.43
CA VAL A 18 -56.05 4.77 26.01
C VAL A 18 -54.62 5.12 25.54
N LEU A 19 -54.01 6.17 26.08
CA LEU A 19 -52.61 6.54 25.80
C LEU A 19 -51.59 5.57 26.44
N PHE A 20 -51.91 4.95 27.57
CA PHE A 20 -51.03 3.95 28.20
C PHE A 20 -51.14 2.55 27.58
N VAL A 21 -52.30 2.19 26.99
CA VAL A 21 -52.50 0.89 26.30
C VAL A 21 -51.91 0.91 24.88
N GLY A 22 -51.84 2.08 24.22
CA GLY A 22 -51.22 2.22 22.90
C GLY A 22 -49.69 2.13 22.89
N LEU A 23 -49.03 2.44 24.02
CA LEU A 23 -47.56 2.42 24.14
C LEU A 23 -46.98 1.01 24.42
N LEU A 24 -47.84 0.03 24.75
CA LEU A 24 -47.44 -1.35 25.06
C LEU A 24 -47.61 -2.31 23.87
N LEU A 25 -48.12 -1.85 22.73
CA LEU A 25 -48.25 -2.61 21.49
C LEU A 25 -47.10 -2.41 20.49
N THR A 26 -46.00 -1.75 20.89
CA THR A 26 -44.75 -1.77 20.13
C THR A 26 -44.06 -3.12 20.33
N GLY A 27 -44.68 -4.15 19.75
CA GLY A 27 -44.18 -5.52 19.72
C GLY A 27 -42.72 -5.55 19.27
N CYS A 28 -41.94 -6.32 20.02
CA CYS A 28 -40.54 -6.60 19.75
C CYS A 28 -40.39 -7.08 18.30
N SER A 29 -39.82 -6.23 17.43
CA SER A 29 -39.32 -6.72 16.14
C SER A 29 -38.27 -7.78 16.44
N PRO A 30 -38.30 -8.97 15.82
CA PRO A 30 -37.23 -9.94 15.97
C PRO A 30 -35.95 -9.29 15.45
N GLN A 31 -35.16 -8.74 16.35
CA GLN A 31 -33.84 -8.23 16.02
C GLN A 31 -33.03 -9.49 15.68
N LEU A 32 -32.81 -9.75 14.39
CA LEU A 32 -31.96 -10.83 13.95
C LEU A 32 -30.54 -10.54 14.46
N SER A 33 -30.22 -11.13 15.60
CA SER A 33 -28.94 -10.94 16.30
C SER A 33 -28.07 -12.14 16.01
N CYS A 34 -27.04 -11.93 15.19
CA CYS A 34 -26.12 -12.99 14.82
C CYS A 34 -25.14 -13.30 15.97
N THR A 35 -24.67 -14.54 16.04
CA THR A 35 -23.57 -14.92 16.91
C THR A 35 -22.29 -14.15 16.52
N LYS A 36 -21.49 -13.76 17.52
CA LYS A 36 -20.26 -12.97 17.34
C LYS A 36 -19.03 -13.82 17.01
N GLU A 37 -19.25 -14.94 16.33
CA GLU A 37 -18.15 -15.80 15.90
C GLU A 37 -17.50 -15.27 14.61
N ALA A 38 -16.21 -15.55 14.47
CA ALA A 38 -15.40 -15.13 13.34
C ALA A 38 -14.86 -16.36 12.61
N LEU A 39 -14.93 -16.33 11.27
CA LEU A 39 -14.28 -17.28 10.39
C LEU A 39 -12.93 -16.69 9.97
N VAL A 40 -11.86 -17.47 10.14
CA VAL A 40 -10.52 -17.11 9.65
C VAL A 40 -10.44 -17.46 8.16
N CYS A 41 -10.10 -16.49 7.33
CA CYS A 41 -9.94 -16.62 5.90
C CYS A 41 -8.54 -17.12 5.49
N PRO A 42 -8.34 -17.62 4.25
CA PRO A 42 -7.05 -18.12 3.79
C PRO A 42 -5.90 -17.09 3.78
N ASP A 43 -6.21 -15.79 3.70
CA ASP A 43 -5.25 -14.69 3.85
C ASP A 43 -4.93 -14.34 5.32
N GLY A 44 -5.56 -15.02 6.28
CA GLY A 44 -5.45 -14.73 7.71
C GLY A 44 -6.37 -13.62 8.22
N THR A 45 -7.18 -13.00 7.36
CA THR A 45 -8.22 -12.05 7.80
C THR A 45 -9.38 -12.78 8.49
N THR A 46 -10.26 -12.04 9.16
CA THR A 46 -11.42 -12.62 9.84
C THR A 46 -12.71 -12.00 9.36
N VAL A 47 -13.70 -12.83 9.02
CA VAL A 47 -15.04 -12.40 8.62
C VAL A 47 -16.08 -12.85 9.65
N GLY A 48 -17.05 -11.99 9.94
CA GLY A 48 -18.16 -12.28 10.85
C GLY A 48 -19.45 -12.66 10.11
N ARG A 49 -20.46 -13.04 10.89
CA ARG A 49 -21.82 -13.27 10.38
C ARG A 49 -22.51 -11.96 10.03
N ASN A 50 -23.29 -11.97 8.96
CA ASN A 50 -23.97 -10.78 8.42
C ASN A 50 -25.50 -10.94 8.50
N SER A 51 -26.17 -10.00 9.16
CA SER A 51 -27.63 -10.01 9.30
C SER A 51 -28.37 -9.83 7.97
N SER A 52 -27.76 -9.19 6.97
CA SER A 52 -28.29 -9.10 5.61
C SER A 52 -28.13 -10.41 4.82
N LEU A 53 -27.26 -11.31 5.27
CA LEU A 53 -27.05 -12.65 4.71
C LEU A 53 -27.66 -13.74 5.60
N ASN A 54 -28.73 -13.45 6.34
CA ASN A 54 -29.35 -14.39 7.28
C ASN A 54 -28.37 -15.00 8.31
N CYS A 55 -27.45 -14.17 8.79
CA CYS A 55 -26.35 -14.57 9.67
C CYS A 55 -25.36 -15.57 9.05
N GLU A 56 -25.26 -15.67 7.73
CA GLU A 56 -24.13 -16.35 7.09
C GLU A 56 -22.85 -15.52 7.21
N PHE A 57 -21.69 -16.17 7.11
CA PHE A 57 -20.41 -15.47 7.07
C PHE A 57 -20.30 -14.63 5.80
N ASN A 58 -19.69 -13.44 5.91
CA ASN A 58 -19.26 -12.71 4.71
C ASN A 58 -18.26 -13.57 3.90
N PRO A 59 -18.27 -13.47 2.57
CA PRO A 59 -17.25 -14.12 1.75
C PRO A 59 -15.86 -13.61 2.15
N CYS A 60 -14.88 -14.52 2.13
CA CYS A 60 -13.48 -14.12 2.31
C CYS A 60 -13.03 -13.23 1.15
N PRO A 61 -12.08 -12.32 1.39
CA PRO A 61 -11.43 -11.57 0.32
C PRO A 61 -10.85 -12.53 -0.72
N GLU A 62 -11.02 -12.23 -2.00
CA GLU A 62 -10.29 -12.93 -3.04
C GLU A 62 -8.82 -12.49 -2.98
N VAL A 63 -7.98 -13.37 -2.44
CA VAL A 63 -6.53 -13.17 -2.43
C VAL A 63 -6.01 -13.57 -3.80
N GLN A 64 -5.57 -12.60 -4.60
CA GLN A 64 -4.85 -12.90 -5.82
C GLN A 64 -3.52 -13.58 -5.44
N ARG A 65 -3.47 -14.90 -5.57
CA ARG A 65 -2.26 -15.68 -5.32
C ARG A 65 -1.40 -15.68 -6.58
N CYS A 66 -0.21 -15.13 -6.46
CA CYS A 66 0.81 -15.19 -7.50
C CYS A 66 1.63 -16.49 -7.38
N THR A 67 2.33 -16.85 -8.45
CA THR A 67 3.38 -17.87 -8.38
C THR A 67 4.56 -17.34 -7.55
N GLU A 68 5.25 -18.25 -6.84
CA GLU A 68 6.42 -17.92 -5.99
C GLU A 68 7.73 -17.81 -6.79
N GLU A 69 7.63 -17.61 -8.10
CA GLU A 69 8.80 -17.43 -8.96
C GLU A 69 9.45 -16.06 -8.72
N ALA A 70 10.77 -16.02 -8.88
CA ALA A 70 11.56 -14.81 -8.73
C ALA A 70 12.31 -14.49 -10.04
N LYS A 71 12.33 -13.20 -10.40
CA LYS A 71 13.15 -12.65 -11.48
C LYS A 71 14.46 -12.16 -10.88
N LEU A 72 15.58 -12.65 -11.41
CA LEU A 72 16.91 -12.16 -11.03
C LEU A 72 17.16 -10.78 -11.64
N CYS A 73 17.78 -9.91 -10.84
CA CYS A 73 18.14 -8.55 -11.21
C CYS A 73 19.65 -8.41 -11.51
N PRO A 74 20.06 -7.34 -12.21
CA PRO A 74 21.47 -7.11 -12.53
C PRO A 74 22.39 -6.98 -11.32
N ASP A 75 21.89 -6.46 -10.19
CA ASP A 75 22.61 -6.44 -8.91
C ASP A 75 22.64 -7.79 -8.20
N GLY A 76 22.17 -8.88 -8.83
CA GLY A 76 22.09 -10.19 -8.19
C GLY A 76 20.94 -10.34 -7.19
N SER A 77 20.17 -9.28 -6.92
CA SER A 77 18.93 -9.39 -6.14
C SER A 77 17.84 -10.14 -6.90
N ALA A 78 16.70 -10.41 -6.25
CA ALA A 78 15.57 -11.07 -6.88
C ALA A 78 14.25 -10.38 -6.51
N VAL A 79 13.38 -10.22 -7.49
CA VAL A 79 12.04 -9.63 -7.33
C VAL A 79 10.97 -10.69 -7.58
N GLY A 80 9.95 -10.71 -6.73
CA GLY A 80 8.80 -11.60 -6.86
C GLY A 80 7.64 -10.97 -7.63
N ARG A 81 6.57 -11.73 -7.80
CA ARG A 81 5.30 -11.23 -8.34
C ARG A 81 4.53 -10.44 -7.29
N ASN A 82 4.00 -9.29 -7.68
CA ASN A 82 3.26 -8.38 -6.82
C ASN A 82 1.75 -8.57 -6.98
N ALA A 83 1.08 -9.08 -5.94
CA ALA A 83 -0.36 -9.29 -5.94
C ALA A 83 -1.18 -7.99 -6.10
N ALA A 84 -0.63 -6.84 -5.68
CA ALA A 84 -1.25 -5.53 -5.90
C ALA A 84 -1.06 -5.00 -7.34
N ASN A 85 -0.16 -5.59 -8.13
CA ASN A 85 0.09 -5.25 -9.53
C ASN A 85 -0.21 -6.43 -10.47
N ASN A 86 -1.35 -7.08 -10.29
CA ASN A 86 -1.80 -8.22 -11.12
C ASN A 86 -0.78 -9.37 -11.25
N CYS A 87 0.02 -9.60 -10.21
CA CYS A 87 1.11 -10.57 -10.22
C CYS A 87 2.22 -10.28 -11.25
N GLU A 88 2.38 -9.03 -11.69
CA GLU A 88 3.58 -8.61 -12.40
C GLU A 88 4.79 -8.59 -11.48
N PHE A 89 6.00 -8.73 -12.03
CA PHE A 89 7.22 -8.55 -11.25
C PHE A 89 7.38 -7.09 -10.84
N ASP A 90 7.84 -6.87 -9.61
CA ASP A 90 8.31 -5.55 -9.21
C ASP A 90 9.55 -5.15 -10.04
N PRO A 91 9.80 -3.85 -10.26
CA PRO A 91 10.99 -3.40 -10.97
C PRO A 91 12.26 -3.75 -10.18
N CYS A 92 13.33 -4.08 -10.90
CA CYS A 92 14.64 -4.29 -10.27
C CYS A 92 15.16 -2.99 -9.65
N PRO A 93 15.98 -3.06 -8.57
CA PRO A 93 16.73 -1.91 -8.09
C PRO A 93 17.56 -1.30 -9.22
N GLY A 94 17.56 0.02 -9.34
CA GLY A 94 18.27 0.74 -10.40
C GLY A 94 19.76 0.94 -10.11
N PHE A 95 20.50 1.33 -11.15
CA PHE A 95 21.88 1.79 -11.03
C PHE A 95 21.96 3.00 -10.09
N CYS A 96 22.96 3.02 -9.20
CA CYS A 96 23.03 3.98 -8.11
C CYS A 96 24.25 4.92 -8.18
N GLY A 97 24.93 4.98 -9.32
CA GLY A 97 26.02 5.93 -9.56
C GLY A 97 25.54 7.38 -9.66
N SER A 98 26.46 8.31 -9.51
CA SER A 98 26.20 9.75 -9.56
C SER A 98 26.94 10.43 -10.71
N SER A 99 26.46 11.60 -11.12
CA SER A 99 27.07 12.41 -12.18
C SER A 99 27.45 13.78 -11.62
N THR A 100 28.64 14.29 -11.95
CA THR A 100 29.01 15.68 -11.60
C THR A 100 28.30 16.68 -12.51
N ASN A 101 27.88 16.24 -13.70
CA ASN A 101 27.30 17.07 -14.74
C ASN A 101 28.26 18.16 -15.24
N ALA A 102 29.57 17.90 -15.21
CA ALA A 102 30.57 18.76 -15.84
C ALA A 102 30.23 19.01 -17.31
N ALA A 103 30.48 20.23 -17.79
CA ALA A 103 30.23 20.57 -19.20
C ALA A 103 31.10 19.72 -20.12
N CYS A 104 30.53 19.23 -21.21
CA CYS A 104 31.21 18.39 -22.19
C CYS A 104 30.72 18.66 -23.61
N THR A 105 31.49 18.21 -24.58
CA THR A 105 31.16 18.22 -26.01
C THR A 105 31.14 16.82 -26.61
N THR A 106 31.94 15.90 -26.09
CA THR A 106 32.04 14.51 -26.55
C THR A 106 32.18 13.56 -25.35
N ASP A 107 31.89 12.28 -25.54
CA ASP A 107 32.03 11.28 -24.48
C ASP A 107 33.47 11.20 -23.92
N ALA A 108 34.48 11.56 -24.72
CA ALA A 108 35.87 11.60 -24.30
C ALA A 108 36.19 12.72 -23.30
N ASP A 109 35.30 13.72 -23.17
CA ASP A 109 35.40 14.76 -22.14
C ASP A 109 34.97 14.26 -20.76
N CYS A 110 34.44 13.03 -20.67
CA CYS A 110 33.93 12.42 -19.46
C CYS A 110 34.74 11.17 -19.10
N MET A 111 34.78 10.86 -17.81
CA MET A 111 35.46 9.69 -17.27
C MET A 111 34.69 9.10 -16.08
N THR A 112 34.81 7.79 -15.91
CA THR A 112 34.39 7.14 -14.67
C THR A 112 35.42 7.42 -13.57
N GLY A 113 34.92 7.75 -12.39
CA GLY A 113 35.68 8.17 -11.23
C GLY A 113 35.02 7.71 -9.94
N GLY A 114 35.46 8.27 -8.81
CA GLY A 114 35.17 7.73 -7.48
C GLY A 114 35.94 6.44 -7.21
N CYS A 115 36.03 6.05 -5.93
CA CYS A 115 36.86 4.91 -5.53
C CYS A 115 36.31 3.56 -6.04
N SER A 116 35.00 3.48 -6.30
CA SER A 116 34.32 2.26 -6.75
C SER A 116 33.79 2.40 -8.19
N GLY A 117 34.29 3.37 -8.96
CA GLY A 117 33.81 3.64 -10.32
C GLY A 117 32.40 4.22 -10.39
N GLN A 118 31.87 4.73 -9.27
CA GLN A 118 30.47 5.13 -9.15
C GLN A 118 30.13 6.54 -9.65
N VAL A 119 31.14 7.34 -10.02
CA VAL A 119 30.94 8.74 -10.42
C VAL A 119 31.23 8.90 -11.91
N CYS A 120 30.29 9.44 -12.68
CA CYS A 120 30.57 9.95 -14.01
C CYS A 120 30.93 11.43 -13.90
N GLN A 121 32.16 11.77 -14.25
CA GLN A 121 32.72 13.10 -14.05
C GLN A 121 33.43 13.61 -15.29
N GLY A 122 33.72 14.90 -15.37
CA GLY A 122 34.54 15.48 -16.43
C GLY A 122 35.98 15.01 -16.31
N ALA A 123 36.63 14.74 -17.44
CA ALA A 123 38.03 14.31 -17.46
C ALA A 123 39.02 15.39 -16.98
N ASN A 124 38.58 16.66 -16.97
CA ASN A 124 39.41 17.82 -16.63
C ASN A 124 39.02 18.51 -15.30
N GLU A 125 38.04 17.99 -14.55
CA GLU A 125 37.71 18.53 -13.23
C GLU A 125 38.54 17.86 -12.11
N ASP A 126 38.56 18.47 -10.93
CA ASP A 126 39.21 17.87 -9.76
C ASP A 126 38.54 16.52 -9.43
N PRO A 127 39.30 15.41 -9.28
CA PRO A 127 38.71 14.10 -9.08
C PRO A 127 37.81 14.04 -7.85
N VAL A 128 36.57 13.60 -8.03
CA VAL A 128 35.64 13.36 -6.93
C VAL A 128 36.11 12.15 -6.13
N ILE A 129 36.57 12.40 -4.91
CA ILE A 129 36.98 11.37 -3.97
C ILE A 129 35.76 10.92 -3.16
N THR A 130 35.33 9.68 -3.39
CA THR A 130 34.27 9.03 -2.63
C THR A 130 34.84 8.04 -1.62
N THR A 131 33.99 7.54 -0.72
CA THR A 131 34.34 6.37 0.08
C THR A 131 34.53 5.15 -0.83
N CYS A 132 35.48 4.28 -0.47
CA CYS A 132 35.77 3.03 -1.17
C CYS A 132 34.80 1.90 -0.81
N GLU A 133 33.51 2.22 -0.72
CA GLU A 133 32.47 1.24 -0.48
C GLU A 133 32.12 0.53 -1.80
N ALA A 134 32.33 -0.78 -1.85
CA ALA A 134 31.93 -1.59 -2.99
C ALA A 134 30.44 -1.96 -2.86
N ARG A 135 29.62 -1.58 -3.85
CA ARG A 135 28.20 -1.91 -3.94
C ARG A 135 27.90 -2.45 -5.34
N GLU A 136 27.05 -3.45 -5.42
CA GLU A 136 26.70 -4.09 -6.70
C GLU A 136 25.95 -3.15 -7.65
N CYS A 137 25.21 -2.17 -7.12
CA CYS A 137 24.55 -1.14 -7.93
C CYS A 137 25.51 -0.13 -8.60
N TYR A 138 26.82 -0.25 -8.39
CA TYR A 138 27.86 0.50 -9.13
C TYR A 138 28.41 -0.26 -10.34
N ASP A 139 28.01 -1.51 -10.57
CA ASP A 139 28.43 -2.28 -11.74
C ASP A 139 27.74 -1.74 -13.01
N ASP A 140 28.45 -0.88 -13.73
CA ASP A 140 27.98 -0.22 -14.94
C ASP A 140 27.69 -1.23 -16.07
N VAL A 141 28.48 -2.30 -16.15
CA VAL A 141 28.31 -3.38 -17.14
C VAL A 141 27.05 -4.18 -16.86
N ALA A 142 26.81 -4.57 -15.61
CA ALA A 142 25.61 -5.30 -15.23
C ALA A 142 24.34 -4.50 -15.52
N TYR A 143 24.39 -3.19 -15.23
CA TYR A 143 23.28 -2.27 -15.44
C TYR A 143 23.17 -1.75 -16.88
N GLY A 144 24.13 -2.04 -17.75
CA GLY A 144 24.15 -1.56 -19.14
C GLY A 144 24.22 -0.03 -19.23
N VAL A 145 24.81 0.62 -18.23
CA VAL A 145 25.01 2.08 -18.21
C VAL A 145 26.44 2.41 -18.62
N SER A 146 26.65 3.62 -19.14
CA SER A 146 27.99 4.09 -19.50
C SER A 146 28.15 5.57 -19.19
N CYS A 147 29.30 5.98 -18.67
CA CYS A 147 29.61 7.40 -18.50
C CYS A 147 29.92 8.04 -19.87
N GLY A 148 29.26 9.16 -20.18
CA GLY A 148 29.45 9.89 -21.43
C GLY A 148 28.86 11.30 -21.39
N CYS A 149 28.88 11.98 -22.53
CA CYS A 149 28.36 13.33 -22.67
C CYS A 149 26.88 13.29 -23.08
N VAL A 150 26.00 13.49 -22.10
CA VAL A 150 24.54 13.44 -22.27
C VAL A 150 23.99 14.83 -22.03
N GLU A 151 23.33 15.41 -23.04
CA GLU A 151 22.78 16.77 -22.97
C GLU A 151 23.84 17.81 -22.54
N GLU A 152 25.02 17.76 -23.18
CA GLU A 152 26.18 18.65 -22.91
C GLU A 152 26.74 18.56 -21.48
N LYS A 153 26.40 17.50 -20.75
CA LYS A 153 26.84 17.23 -19.37
C LYS A 153 27.40 15.82 -19.23
N CYS A 154 28.49 15.66 -18.49
CA CYS A 154 29.01 14.35 -18.13
C CYS A 154 28.03 13.65 -17.19
N ALA A 155 27.37 12.61 -17.69
CA ALA A 155 26.39 11.84 -16.95
C ALA A 155 26.34 10.37 -17.38
N TRP A 156 25.83 9.52 -16.50
CA TRP A 156 25.52 8.14 -16.82
C TRP A 156 24.39 8.06 -17.86
N ASN A 157 24.67 7.41 -18.98
CA ASN A 157 23.66 7.06 -19.98
C ASN A 157 22.85 5.87 -19.46
N LEU A 158 21.66 6.13 -18.92
CA LEU A 158 20.78 5.12 -18.36
C LEU A 158 20.02 4.41 -19.50
N PRO A 159 19.93 3.06 -19.53
CA PRO A 159 19.11 2.36 -20.50
C PRO A 159 17.64 2.78 -20.33
N GLN A 160 16.92 2.92 -21.44
CA GLN A 160 15.49 3.17 -21.41
C GLN A 160 14.77 1.92 -20.87
N SER A 161 14.34 2.00 -19.60
CA SER A 161 13.50 1.05 -18.84
C SER A 161 14.03 -0.39 -18.68
N LEU A 162 14.40 -0.74 -17.44
CA LEU A 162 14.49 -2.13 -16.92
C LEU A 162 13.18 -2.57 -16.28
#